data_AF-A0A7L4RB67-F1
#
_entry.id   AF-A0A7L4RB67-F1
#
_cell.length_a   1.000
_cell.length_b   1.000
_cell.length_c   1.000
_cell.angle_alpha   90.00
_cell.angle_beta   90.00
_cell.angle_gamma   90.00
#
_symmetry.space_group_name_H-M   'P 1'
#
loop_
_entity.id
_entity.type
_entity.pdbx_description
1 polymer ?
#
loop_
_entity_poly.entity_id
_entity_poly.type
_entity_poly.pdbx_seq_one_letter_code
_entity_poly.pdbx_strand_id
1 'polypeptide(L)' 'MKVKCDKCKAACSALVDELITLGWSQAVIPGPIKITLTRCPVHRAGLTEEIGKAQGMRVGG' A
#
# COMPACT_ATOMS: atom_id res chain seq x y z
N MET A 1 3.08 -10.43 -13.13
CA MET A 1 3.65 -9.13 -12.65
C MET A 1 4.13 -9.36 -11.22
N LYS A 2 5.39 -9.07 -10.85
CA LYS A 2 5.87 -9.31 -9.47
C LYS A 2 5.53 -8.11 -8.60
N VAL A 3 4.62 -8.26 -7.64
CA VAL A 3 4.25 -7.19 -6.71
C VAL A 3 5.25 -7.15 -5.56
N LYS A 4 5.64 -5.96 -5.11
CA LYS A 4 6.59 -5.78 -4.00
C LYS A 4 5.96 -4.93 -2.91
N CYS A 5 6.28 -5.25 -1.65
CA CYS A 5 5.93 -4.38 -0.54
C CYS A 5 6.75 -3.09 -0.66
N ASP A 6 6.10 -1.94 -0.62
CA ASP A 6 6.80 -0.64 -0.66
C ASP A 6 7.72 -0.43 0.55
N LYS A 7 7.49 -1.12 1.68
CA LYS A 7 8.19 -0.87 2.95
C LYS A 7 9.45 -1.71 3.06
N CYS A 8 9.25 -3.02 3.10
CA CYS A 8 10.35 -3.98 3.27
C CYS A 8 10.89 -4.52 1.94
N LYS A 9 10.34 -4.10 0.79
CA LYS A 9 10.72 -4.54 -0.55
C LYS A 9 10.61 -6.06 -0.79
N ALA A 10 9.97 -6.79 0.12
CA ALA A 10 9.66 -8.20 -0.05
C ALA A 10 8.84 -8.41 -1.33
N ALA A 11 9.32 -9.32 -2.18
CA ALA A 11 8.65 -9.67 -3.43
C ALA A 11 7.59 -10.74 -3.18
N CYS A 12 6.46 -10.60 -3.85
CA CYS A 12 5.42 -11.60 -3.93
C CYS A 12 5.22 -11.99 -5.41
N SER A 13 5.13 -13.30 -5.66
CA SER A 13 4.86 -13.87 -6.99
C SER A 13 3.37 -14.07 -7.26
N ALA A 14 2.51 -13.80 -6.27
CA ALA A 14 1.07 -14.03 -6.35
C ALA A 14 0.37 -12.98 -7.22
N LEU A 15 -0.78 -13.36 -7.78
CA LEU A 15 -1.68 -12.46 -8.51
C LEU A 15 -2.42 -11.50 -7.57
N VAL A 16 -3.06 -10.46 -8.11
CA VAL A 16 -3.75 -9.44 -7.30
C VAL A 16 -4.83 -10.04 -6.38
N ASP A 17 -5.64 -10.97 -6.88
CA ASP A 17 -6.67 -11.66 -6.08
C ASP A 17 -6.07 -12.49 -4.93
N GLU A 18 -4.95 -13.14 -5.18
CA GLU A 18 -4.22 -13.89 -4.16
C GLU A 18 -3.60 -12.94 -3.12
N LEU A 19 -3.15 -11.76 -3.51
CA LEU A 19 -2.64 -10.75 -2.58
C LEU A 19 -3.71 -10.29 -1.58
N ILE A 20 -4.96 -10.11 -2.04
CA ILE A 20 -6.10 -9.79 -1.16
C ILE A 20 -6.29 -10.92 -0.14
N THR A 21 -6.27 -12.17 -0.60
CA THR A 21 -6.42 -13.37 0.26
C THR A 21 -5.27 -13.49 1.26
N LEU A 22 -4.04 -13.16 0.85
CA LEU A 22 -2.87 -13.11 1.71
C LEU A 22 -2.90 -11.92 2.69
N GLY A 23 -3.91 -11.05 2.62
CA GLY A 23 -4.11 -9.92 3.52
C GLY A 23 -3.21 -8.72 3.23
N TRP A 24 -2.70 -8.60 1.99
CA TRP A 24 -2.00 -7.41 1.53
C TRP A 24 -2.99 -6.26 1.33
N SER A 25 -2.48 -5.03 1.43
CA SER A 25 -3.27 -3.83 1.23
C SER A 25 -2.65 -2.96 0.14
N GLN A 26 -3.50 -2.38 -0.69
CA GLN A 26 -3.13 -1.48 -1.77
C GLN A 26 -3.87 -0.16 -1.62
N ALA A 27 -3.20 0.92 -1.98
CA ALA A 27 -3.82 2.22 -2.07
C ALA A 27 -3.27 3.05 -3.21
N VAL A 28 -4.12 3.95 -3.71
CA VAL A 28 -3.78 4.90 -4.75
C VAL A 28 -3.76 6.30 -4.16
N ILE A 29 -2.63 6.97 -4.27
CA ILE A 29 -2.48 8.37 -3.86
C ILE A 29 -2.72 9.23 -5.11
N PRO A 30 -3.81 10.03 -5.15
CA PRO A 30 -4.04 10.99 -6.21
C PRO A 30 -3.10 12.19 -6.02
N GLY A 31 -2.51 12.64 -7.12
CA GLY A 31 -1.60 13.77 -7.19
C GLY A 31 -1.28 14.09 -8.65
N PRO A 32 -0.31 14.98 -8.94
CA PRO A 32 0.12 15.24 -10.33
C PRO A 32 0.62 13.97 -11.03
N ILE A 33 1.06 12.96 -10.25
CA ILE A 33 1.36 11.60 -10.70
C ILE A 33 0.59 10.64 -9.79
N LYS A 34 -0.17 9.70 -10.38
CA LYS A 34 -0.85 8.64 -9.62
C LYS A 34 0.19 7.62 -9.15
N ILE A 35 0.33 7.48 -7.83
CA ILE A 35 1.24 6.49 -7.22
C ILE A 35 0.39 5.39 -6.57
N THR A 36 0.70 4.14 -6.89
CA THR A 36 0.09 2.97 -6.24
C THR A 36 1.07 2.40 -5.23
N LEU A 37 0.68 2.38 -3.96
CA LEU A 37 1.46 1.79 -2.88
C LEU A 37 0.89 0.42 -2.52
N THR A 38 1.78 -0.54 -2.30
CA THR A 38 1.38 -1.90 -1.89
C THR A 38 2.12 -2.32 -0.62
N ARG A 39 1.41 -2.84 0.39
CA ARG A 39 2.01 -3.27 1.67
C ARG A 39 1.68 -4.73 1.98
N CYS A 40 2.69 -5.46 2.44
CA CYS A 40 2.53 -6.83 2.93
C CYS A 40 1.77 -6.86 4.28
N PRO A 41 1.30 -8.04 4.73
CA PRO A 41 0.45 -8.15 5.93
C PRO A 41 1.10 -7.59 7.20
N VAL A 42 2.43 -7.68 7.30
CA VAL A 42 3.22 -7.14 8.40
C VAL A 42 3.23 -5.60 8.42
N HIS A 43 3.17 -4.97 7.25
CA HIS A 43 3.32 -3.52 7.10
C HIS A 43 2.04 -2.81 6.65
N ARG A 44 0.91 -3.52 6.59
CA ARG A 44 -0.36 -3.00 6.07
C ARG A 44 -0.96 -1.88 6.93
N ALA A 45 -0.75 -1.94 8.26
CA ALA A 45 -1.36 -1.00 9.20
C ALA A 45 -0.93 0.47 8.97
N GLY A 46 0.34 0.70 8.63
CA GLY A 46 0.86 2.05 8.38
C GLY A 46 0.46 2.65 7.02
N LEU A 47 -0.17 1.86 6.14
CA LEU A 47 -0.51 2.30 4.79
C LEU A 47 -1.48 3.49 4.81
N THR A 48 -2.53 3.41 5.62
CA THR A 48 -3.56 4.46 5.74
C THR A 48 -3.00 5.77 6.27
N GLU A 49 -2.15 5.72 7.29
CA GLU A 49 -1.50 6.91 7.85
C GLU A 49 -0.58 7.60 6.84
N GLU A 50 0.19 6.82 6.07
CA GLU A 50 1.08 7.36 5.04
C GLU A 50 0.31 7.99 3.88
N ILE A 51 -0.82 7.39 3.49
CA ILE A 51 -1.72 8.00 2.50
C ILE A 51 -2.30 9.30 3.02
N GLY A 52 -2.78 9.32 4.28
CA GLY A 52 -3.32 10.52 4.91
C GLY A 52 -2.30 11.66 4.90
N LYS A 53 -1.05 11.37 5.30
CA LYS A 53 0.07 12.33 5.20
C LYS A 53 0.33 12.79 3.78
N ALA A 54 0.36 11.88 2.81
CA ALA A 54 0.65 12.19 1.40
C ALA A 54 -0.48 13.01 0.73
N GLN A 55 -1.73 12.80 1.13
CA GLN A 55 -2.88 13.57 0.65
C GLN A 55 -3.06 14.92 1.37
N GLY A 56 -2.16 15.27 2.30
CA GLY A 56 -2.31 16.47 3.13
C GLY A 56 -3.52 16.42 4.06
N MET A 57 -4.13 15.24 4.23
CA MET A 57 -5.18 15.03 5.23
C MET A 57 -4.53 15.06 6.61
N ARG A 58 -4.84 16.10 7.39
CA ARG A 58 -4.68 16.04 8.84
C ARG A 58 -5.51 14.85 9.33
N VAL A 59 -4.86 13.74 9.67
CA VAL A 59 -5.46 12.72 10.54
C VAL A 59 -5.60 13.39 11.91
N GLY A 60 -6.74 14.06 12.11
CA GLY A 60 -7.05 14.79 13.33
C GLY A 60 -7.99 13.96 14.21
N GLY A 61 -7.68 13.92 15.51
CA GLY A 61 -8.54 13.40 16.57
C GLY A 61 -7.94 12.23 17.31
#